data_AF-A0A0Q8AIQ1-F1
#
_entry.id   AF-A0A0Q8AIQ1-F1
#
_cell.length_a   1.000
_cell.length_b   1.000
_cell.length_c   1.000
_cell.angle_alpha   90.00
_cell.angle_beta   90.00
_cell.angle_gamma   90.00
#
_symmetry.space_group_name_H-M   'P 1'
#
loop_
_entity.id
_entity.type
_entity.pdbx_description
1 polymer ?
#
loop_
_entity_poly.entity_id
_entity_poly.type
_entity_poly.pdbx_seq_one_letter_code
_entity_poly.pdbx_strand_id
1 'polypeptide(L)' 'MVKQLVVKLRPDGTVDAETFGMHGPECLDYIETLEALLDAETTSSTFTPDYTAVSTVAEVEAEQENRNL' A
#
# COMPACT_ATOMS: atom_id res chain seq x y z
N MET A 1 10.98 -4.70 -5.53
CA MET A 1 9.88 -4.14 -6.37
C MET A 1 9.69 -2.67 -6.03
N VAL A 2 9.15 -1.86 -6.94
CA VAL A 2 8.87 -0.44 -6.69
C VAL A 2 7.46 -0.31 -6.11
N LYS A 3 7.34 0.35 -4.96
CA LYS A 3 6.06 0.74 -4.35
C LYS A 3 5.70 2.14 -4.80
N GLN A 4 4.43 2.39 -5.09
CA GLN A 4 3.94 3.69 -5.53
C GLN A 4 2.58 4.00 -4.89
N LEU A 5 2.40 5.26 -4.50
CA LEU A 5 1.11 5.81 -4.06
C LEU A 5 0.72 6.91 -5.05
N VAL A 6 -0.44 6.74 -5.70
CA VAL A 6 -1.00 7.71 -6.63
C VAL A 6 -2.10 8.47 -5.92
N VAL A 7 -1.96 9.80 -5.82
CA VAL A 7 -2.93 10.68 -5.16
C VAL A 7 -3.53 11.63 -6.19
N LYS A 8 -4.85 11.75 -6.20
CA LYS A 8 -5.60 12.67 -7.07
C LYS A 8 -6.42 13.62 -6.21
N LEU A 9 -6.15 14.91 -6.34
CA LEU A 9 -6.94 15.98 -5.71
C LEU A 9 -8.04 16.45 -6.68
N ARG A 10 -9.28 16.43 -6.22
CA ARG A 10 -10.42 16.95 -6.96
C ARG A 10 -10.70 18.41 -6.61
N PRO A 11 -11.35 19.19 -7.50
CA PRO A 11 -11.70 20.59 -7.22
C PRO A 11 -12.64 20.80 -6.04
N ASP A 12 -13.37 19.77 -5.62
CA ASP A 12 -14.28 19.79 -4.46
C ASP A 12 -13.55 19.52 -3.13
N GLY A 13 -12.23 19.32 -3.16
CA GLY A 13 -11.41 19.00 -1.99
C GLY A 13 -11.32 17.51 -1.67
N THR A 14 -12.01 16.64 -2.42
CA THR A 14 -11.89 15.19 -2.24
C THR A 14 -10.53 14.69 -2.72
N VAL A 15 -9.95 13.74 -1.99
CA VAL A 15 -8.70 13.06 -2.35
C VAL A 15 -8.97 11.59 -2.65
N ASP A 16 -8.60 11.14 -3.85
CA ASP A 16 -8.53 9.72 -4.19
C ASP A 16 -7.09 9.24 -4.04
N ALA A 17 -6.89 8.06 -3.42
CA ALA A 17 -5.58 7.44 -3.25
C ALA A 17 -5.59 5.98 -3.70
N GLU A 18 -4.56 5.58 -4.45
CA GLU A 18 -4.40 4.20 -4.95
C GLU A 18 -2.96 3.73 -4.74
N THR A 19 -2.79 2.55 -4.14
CA THR A 19 -1.49 1.93 -3.87
C THR A 19 -1.14 0.91 -4.95
N PHE A 20 0.10 0.91 -5.40
CA PHE A 20 0.63 -0.02 -6.38
C PHE A 20 1.88 -0.71 -5.84
N GLY A 21 1.98 -2.03 -6.05
CA GLY A 21 3.10 -2.84 -5.56
C GLY A 21 3.10 -3.05 -4.05
N MET A 22 1.96 -2.81 -3.40
CA MET A 22 1.71 -3.06 -1.97
C MET A 22 0.67 -4.19 -1.87
N HIS A 23 0.89 -5.16 -0.98
CA HIS A 23 0.02 -6.34 -0.89
C HIS A 23 -0.37 -6.65 0.54
N GLY A 24 -1.61 -7.11 0.73
CA GLY A 24 -2.09 -7.50 2.05
C GLY A 24 -2.42 -6.31 2.96
N PRO A 25 -2.26 -6.48 4.29
CA PRO A 25 -2.63 -5.46 5.28
C PRO A 25 -1.82 -4.18 5.20
N GLU A 26 -0.60 -4.22 4.63
CA GLU A 26 0.29 -3.04 4.53
C GLU A 26 -0.33 -1.91 3.71
N CYS A 27 -1.33 -2.22 2.86
CA CYS A 27 -2.08 -1.23 2.10
C CYS A 27 -2.89 -0.28 3.00
N LEU A 28 -3.26 -0.73 4.21
CA LEU A 28 -4.08 0.03 5.15
C LEU A 28 -3.26 1.05 5.95
N ASP A 29 -1.98 0.79 6.19
CA ASP A 29 -1.10 1.68 6.97
C ASP A 29 -0.96 3.07 6.32
N TYR A 30 -1.11 3.14 4.99
CA TYR A 30 -1.04 4.38 4.24
C TYR A 30 -2.31 5.22 4.36
N ILE A 31 -3.45 4.63 4.74
CA ILE A 31 -4.70 5.36 4.98
C ILE A 31 -4.51 6.30 6.17
N GLU A 32 -4.05 5.76 7.31
CA GLU A 32 -3.82 6.56 8.53
C GLU A 32 -2.81 7.69 8.29
N THR A 33 -1.75 7.41 7.52
CA THR A 33 -0.74 8.40 7.16
C THR A 33 -1.33 9.54 6.31
N LEU A 34 -2.22 9.21 5.36
CA LEU A 34 -2.87 10.20 4.50
C LEU A 34 -3.87 11.06 5.27
N GLU A 35 -4.65 10.47 6.17
CA GLU A 35 -5.58 11.21 7.04
C GLU A 35 -4.84 12.23 7.90
N ALA A 36 -3.73 11.83 8.52
CA ALA A 36 -2.90 12.73 9.33
C ALA A 36 -2.23 13.84 8.51
N LEU A 37 -1.79 13.54 7.28
CA LEU A 37 -1.13 14.51 6.42
C LEU A 37 -2.10 15.54 5.83
N LEU A 38 -3.30 15.08 5.49
CA LEU A 38 -4.31 15.89 4.80
C LEU A 38 -5.32 16.53 5.76
N ASP A 39 -5.26 16.20 7.06
CA ASP A 39 -6.26 16.55 8.06
C ASP A 39 -7.68 16.17 7.57
N ALA A 40 -7.80 14.92 7.11
CA ALA A 40 -8.97 14.41 6.40
C ALA A 40 -9.44 13.06 6.97
N GLU A 41 -10.65 12.64 6.58
CA GLU A 41 -11.22 11.35 6.97
C GLU A 41 -11.54 10.50 5.72
N THR A 42 -11.28 9.20 5.81
CA THR A 42 -11.63 8.24 4.75
C THR A 42 -13.13 8.04 4.68
N THR A 43 -13.74 8.50 3.59
CA THR A 43 -15.19 8.33 3.37
C THR A 43 -15.54 7.00 2.73
N SER A 44 -14.62 6.39 1.97
CA SER A 44 -14.81 5.08 1.33
C SER A 44 -13.48 4.44 0.95
N SER A 45 -13.45 3.10 0.92
CA SER A 45 -12.29 2.31 0.48
C SER A 45 -12.74 1.13 -0.38
N THR A 46 -12.08 0.89 -1.50
CA THR A 46 -12.29 -0.30 -2.34
C THR A 46 -11.04 -1.16 -2.34
N PHE A 47 -11.17 -2.43 -1.97
CA PHE A 47 -10.05 -3.38 -1.98
C PHE A 47 -9.82 -3.93 -3.38
N THR A 48 -8.59 -3.84 -3.87
CA THR A 48 -8.13 -4.51 -5.08
C THR A 48 -7.75 -5.96 -4.76
N PRO A 49 -7.58 -6.85 -5.76
CA PRO A 49 -7.10 -8.21 -5.55
C PRO A 49 -5.79 -8.29 -4.74
N ASP A 50 -4.94 -7.26 -4.86
CA ASP A 50 -3.66 -7.14 -4.16
C ASP A 50 -3.82 -7.09 -2.62
N TYR A 51 -4.98 -6.65 -2.12
CA TYR A 51 -5.28 -6.71 -0.68
C TYR A 51 -5.40 -8.15 -0.17
N THR A 52 -5.92 -9.06 -1.00
CA THR A 52 -6.01 -10.49 -0.62
C THR A 52 -4.75 -11.28 -0.96
N ALA A 53 -3.88 -10.70 -1.80
CA ALA A 53 -2.59 -11.27 -2.08
C ALA A 53 -1.73 -11.19 -0.81
N VAL A 54 -1.37 -12.35 -0.28
CA VAL A 54 -0.39 -12.43 0.80
C VAL A 54 0.97 -12.15 0.18
N SER A 55 1.62 -11.06 0.57
CA SER A 55 3.03 -10.86 0.26
C SER A 55 3.82 -11.99 0.91
N THR A 56 4.39 -12.89 0.09
CA THR A 56 5.38 -13.88 0.53
C THR A 56 6.68 -13.16 0.85
N VAL A 57 6.72 -12.39 1.94
CA VAL A 57 7.96 -11.76 2.44
C VAL A 57 9.02 -12.82 2.78
N ALA A 58 8.63 -14.09 2.90
CA ALA A 58 9.52 -15.22 3.17
C ALA A 58 10.37 -15.70 1.96
N GLU A 59 10.20 -15.20 0.74
CA GLU A 59 10.97 -15.71 -0.41
C GLU A 59 12.33 -15.01 -0.62
N VAL A 60 12.55 -13.84 -0.02
CA VAL A 60 13.81 -13.08 -0.20
C VAL A 60 14.90 -13.43 0.83
N GLU A 61 14.55 -14.03 1.98
CA GLU A 61 15.54 -14.44 2.98
C GLU A 61 16.17 -15.80 2.66
N ALA A 62 15.45 -16.71 1.98
CA ALA A 62 15.93 -18.05 1.67
C ALA A 62 17.03 -18.12 0.57
N GLU A 63 17.12 -17.12 -0.31
CA GLU A 63 18.14 -17.08 -1.36
C GLU A 63 19.48 -16.48 -0.90
N GLN A 64 19.51 -15.74 0.22
CA GLN A 64 20.76 -15.19 0.75
C GLN A 64 21.56 -16.22 1.56
N GLU A 65 20.90 -17.20 2.17
CA GLU A 65 21.58 -18.25 2.93
C GLU A 65 22.22 -19.31 2.02
N ASN A 66 21.64 -19.60 0.85
CA ASN A 66 22.15 -20.59 -0.10
C ASN A 66 23.32 -20.09 -0.98
N ARG A 67 23.80 -18.85 -0.78
CA ARG A 67 25.05 -18.33 -1.37
C ARG A 67 26.23 -18.35 -0.40
N ASN A 68 26.02 -18.74 0.86
CA ASN A 68 27.04 -18.79 1.91
C ASN A 68 27.33 -20.21 2.43
N LEU A 69 26.95 -21.26 1.70
CA LEU A 69 27.35 -22.65 1.93
C LEU A 69 28.15 -23.20 0.75
#